data_AF-A0AAN7BDK2-F1
#
_entry.id   AF-A0AAN7BDK2-F1
#
_cell.length_a   1.000
_cell.length_b   1.000
_cell.length_c   1.000
_cell.angle_alpha   90.00
_cell.angle_beta   90.00
_cell.angle_gamma   90.00
#
_symmetry.space_group_name_H-M   'P 1'
#
loop_
_entity.id
_entity.type
_entity.pdbx_description
1 polymer ?
#
loop_
_entity_poly.entity_id
_entity_poly.type
_entity_poly.pdbx_seq_one_letter_code
_entity_poly.pdbx_strand_id
1 'polypeptide(L)'
;MMSRKGPGASITRGKEFDGKVHGDRGNKAMDVDLVRLLKTQDLGYVRTLRSVALKEVKGLEERWILAGGLEEEDEGWDSEEDEPGKVKKIVFADGVEEREEKLKREMRGDEDEDEEMEDNDEKKFEAERKAKNLEKLKGKLTAAKKKLKALTEAERELEITQAKMAKTATSGGVTKKSGRKIKVRERKR
;
A
#
# COMPACT_ATOMS: atom_id res chain seq x y z
N MET A 1 -10.24 52.17 3.69
CA MET A 1 -11.12 51.74 2.58
C MET A 1 -10.34 51.08 1.43
N MET A 2 -9.11 51.51 1.10
CA MET A 2 -8.39 51.03 -0.09
C MET A 2 -7.80 49.60 -0.02
N SER A 3 -7.65 49.02 1.17
CA SER A 3 -7.02 47.69 1.37
C SER A 3 -7.94 46.64 2.00
N ARG A 4 -9.24 46.97 2.20
CA ARG A 4 -10.21 46.05 2.81
C ARG A 4 -11.48 46.03 1.98
N LYS A 5 -12.02 44.83 1.75
CA LYS A 5 -13.29 44.66 1.05
C LYS A 5 -14.42 44.94 2.06
N GLY A 6 -15.17 46.03 1.85
CA GLY A 6 -16.27 46.42 2.72
C GLY A 6 -17.36 45.35 2.84
N PRO A 7 -18.32 45.53 3.77
CA PRO A 7 -19.38 44.54 4.02
C PRO A 7 -20.25 44.36 2.76
N GLY A 8 -20.44 45.42 1.97
CA GLY A 8 -21.29 45.41 0.78
C GLY A 8 -22.77 45.36 1.15
N ALA A 9 -23.60 44.88 0.23
CA ALA A 9 -25.03 44.67 0.43
C ALA A 9 -25.44 43.24 0.07
N SER A 10 -26.59 42.79 0.59
CA SER A 10 -27.16 41.47 0.32
C SER A 10 -27.28 41.15 -1.17
N ILE A 11 -27.62 42.14 -2.01
CA ILE A 11 -27.69 41.97 -3.47
C ILE A 11 -26.33 41.71 -4.14
N THR A 12 -25.25 42.30 -3.61
CA THR A 12 -23.90 42.18 -4.17
C THR A 12 -23.12 40.97 -3.67
N ARG A 13 -23.40 40.52 -2.44
CA ARG A 13 -22.74 39.39 -1.78
C ARG A 13 -23.57 38.10 -1.86
N GLY A 14 -24.85 38.21 -2.19
CA GLY A 14 -25.77 37.09 -2.31
C GLY A 14 -26.06 36.44 -0.96
N LYS A 15 -26.25 35.12 -0.99
CA LYS A 15 -26.68 34.30 0.16
C LYS A 15 -25.72 34.37 1.36
N GLU A 16 -24.44 34.64 1.14
CA GLU A 16 -23.40 34.65 2.18
C GLU A 16 -23.21 36.02 2.84
N PHE A 17 -24.17 36.95 2.70
CA PHE A 17 -24.10 38.27 3.33
C PHE A 17 -24.42 38.21 4.82
N ASP A 18 -23.41 38.49 5.66
CA ASP A 18 -23.51 38.49 7.13
C ASP A 18 -23.35 39.89 7.74
N GLY A 19 -23.24 40.94 6.91
CA GLY A 19 -23.03 42.32 7.34
C GLY A 19 -21.66 42.62 7.93
N LYS A 20 -20.75 41.64 8.03
CA LYS A 20 -19.40 41.82 8.56
C LYS A 20 -18.40 42.10 7.46
N VAL A 21 -17.38 42.89 7.78
CA VAL A 21 -16.23 43.08 6.88
C VAL A 21 -15.40 41.81 6.87
N HIS A 22 -15.27 41.15 5.72
CA HIS A 22 -14.39 39.98 5.63
C HIS A 22 -12.94 40.35 5.94
N GLY A 23 -12.34 39.62 6.88
CA GLY A 23 -10.92 39.68 7.18
C GLY A 23 -10.10 38.78 6.25
N ASP A 24 -8.81 39.09 6.14
CA ASP A 24 -7.84 38.19 5.51
C ASP A 24 -7.49 37.04 6.47
N ARG A 25 -7.35 35.83 5.93
CA ARG A 25 -6.89 34.64 6.67
C ARG A 25 -5.36 34.53 6.70
N GLY A 26 -4.65 35.41 6.00
CA GLY A 26 -3.20 35.43 5.90
C GLY A 26 -2.64 34.63 4.72
N ASN A 27 -3.50 33.94 3.96
CA ASN A 27 -3.10 33.23 2.75
C ASN A 27 -2.83 34.22 1.61
N LYS A 28 -1.67 34.11 0.97
CA LYS A 28 -1.28 34.95 -0.16
C LYS A 28 -1.14 34.11 -1.42
N ALA A 29 -1.47 34.71 -2.57
CA ALA A 29 -1.15 34.10 -3.86
C ALA A 29 0.37 34.02 -4.00
N MET A 30 0.89 32.81 -4.26
CA MET A 30 2.33 32.56 -4.42
C MET A 30 2.70 32.48 -5.89
N ASP A 31 3.91 32.92 -6.21
CA ASP A 31 4.48 32.76 -7.54
C ASP A 31 4.79 31.29 -7.86
N VAL A 32 4.73 30.93 -9.14
CA VAL A 32 4.90 29.56 -9.62
C VAL A 32 6.29 29.03 -9.31
N ASP A 33 7.34 29.87 -9.37
CA ASP A 33 8.70 29.44 -9.05
C ASP A 33 8.88 29.07 -7.57
N LEU A 34 8.25 29.83 -6.66
CA LEU A 34 8.23 29.48 -5.24
C LEU A 34 7.47 28.16 -5.01
N VAL A 35 6.32 27.96 -5.65
CA VAL A 35 5.55 26.72 -5.51
C VAL A 35 6.31 25.52 -6.09
N ARG A 36 7.05 25.69 -7.19
CA ARG A 36 7.93 24.65 -7.75
C ARG A 36 9.00 24.22 -6.74
N LEU A 37 9.62 25.19 -6.05
CA LEU A 37 10.62 24.92 -5.02
C LEU A 37 10.02 24.10 -3.87
N LEU A 38 8.89 24.56 -3.31
CA LEU A 38 8.20 23.86 -2.22
C LEU A 38 7.79 22.43 -2.62
N LYS A 39 7.24 22.25 -3.83
CA LYS A 39 6.85 20.91 -4.32
C LYS A 39 8.04 20.00 -4.60
N THR A 40 9.21 20.57 -4.91
CA THR A 40 10.45 19.80 -5.04
C THR A 40 10.95 19.30 -3.70
N GLN A 41 10.86 20.14 -2.65
CA GLN A 41 11.16 19.75 -1.27
C GLN A 41 10.21 18.65 -0.79
N ASP A 42 8.90 18.83 -1.01
CA ASP A 42 7.88 17.83 -0.69
C ASP A 42 8.17 16.49 -1.37
N LEU A 43 8.51 16.51 -2.67
CA LEU A 43 8.83 15.30 -3.43
C LEU A 43 10.07 14.59 -2.86
N GLY A 44 11.11 15.35 -2.52
CA GLY A 44 12.31 14.82 -1.86
C GLY A 44 11.96 14.14 -0.53
N TYR A 45 11.16 14.80 0.31
CA TYR A 45 10.70 14.24 1.57
C TYR A 45 9.91 12.93 1.38
N VAL A 46 8.91 12.92 0.49
CA VAL A 46 8.10 11.72 0.21
C VAL A 46 8.97 10.57 -0.30
N ARG A 47 9.95 10.83 -1.17
CA ARG A 47 10.88 9.80 -1.67
C ARG A 47 11.71 9.16 -0.56
N THR A 48 12.18 9.96 0.40
CA THR A 48 12.92 9.42 1.55
C THR A 48 12.02 8.55 2.43
N LEU A 49 10.79 9.01 2.73
CA LEU A 49 9.82 8.25 3.50
C LEU A 49 9.42 6.95 2.80
N ARG A 50 9.20 6.99 1.48
CA ARG A 50 8.90 5.80 0.69
C ARG A 50 10.05 4.79 0.75
N SER A 51 11.29 5.27 0.66
CA SER A 51 12.48 4.41 0.72
C SER A 51 12.63 3.73 2.09
N VAL A 52 12.30 4.42 3.17
CA VAL A 52 12.24 3.81 4.52
C VAL A 52 11.11 2.78 4.59
N ALA A 53 9.90 3.13 4.15
CA ALA A 53 8.75 2.22 4.14
C ALA A 53 8.98 0.97 3.28
N LEU A 54 9.71 1.09 2.16
CA LEU A 54 10.10 -0.05 1.33
C LEU A 54 10.98 -1.04 2.11
N LYS A 55 11.95 -0.54 2.88
CA LYS A 55 12.82 -1.38 3.72
C LYS A 55 12.04 -2.01 4.87
N GLU A 56 11.12 -1.26 5.49
CA GLU A 56 10.22 -1.77 6.53
C GLU A 56 9.37 -2.93 6.00
N VAL A 57 8.74 -2.77 4.83
CA VAL A 57 7.93 -3.82 4.20
C VAL A 57 8.76 -5.06 3.90
N LYS A 58 9.92 -4.91 3.25
CA LYS A 58 10.80 -6.05 2.94
C LYS A 58 11.23 -6.81 4.20
N GLY A 59 11.67 -6.09 5.24
CA GLY A 59 12.07 -6.72 6.49
C GLY A 59 10.91 -7.33 7.29
N LEU A 60 9.66 -6.88 7.10
CA LEU A 60 8.47 -7.50 7.69
C LEU A 60 8.03 -8.72 6.88
N GLU A 61 8.12 -8.67 5.54
CA GLU A 61 7.86 -9.80 4.64
C GLU A 61 8.83 -10.94 4.93
N GLU A 62 10.13 -10.68 5.00
CA GLU A 62 11.13 -11.70 5.36
C GLU A 62 10.82 -12.35 6.71
N ARG A 63 10.46 -11.56 7.73
CA ARG A 63 10.08 -12.07 9.06
C ARG A 63 8.79 -12.89 9.04
N TRP A 64 7.81 -12.49 8.23
CA TRP A 64 6.53 -13.20 8.11
C TRP A 64 6.70 -14.53 7.38
N ILE A 65 7.52 -14.56 6.32
CA ILE A 65 7.88 -15.79 5.59
C ILE A 65 8.65 -16.75 6.51
N LEU A 66 9.68 -16.27 7.21
CA LEU A 66 10.47 -17.08 8.16
C LEU A 66 9.64 -17.63 9.32
N ALA A 67 8.56 -16.95 9.71
CA ALA A 67 7.66 -17.40 10.76
C ALA A 67 6.65 -18.46 10.29
N GLY A 68 6.62 -18.82 9.00
CA GLY A 68 5.70 -19.81 8.45
C GLY A 68 4.42 -19.22 7.84
N GLY A 69 4.32 -17.89 7.66
CA GLY A 69 3.11 -17.27 7.12
C GLY A 69 2.68 -17.74 5.73
N LEU A 70 3.62 -18.28 4.94
CA LEU A 70 3.35 -18.84 3.61
C LEU A 70 2.65 -20.21 3.66
N GLU A 71 2.73 -20.93 4.77
CA GLU A 71 2.03 -22.21 4.96
C GLU A 71 0.57 -22.01 5.38
N GLU A 72 0.27 -20.93 6.12
CA GLU A 72 -1.04 -20.65 6.74
C GLU A 72 -2.05 -19.93 5.81
N GLU A 73 -1.60 -19.37 4.67
CA GLU A 73 -2.47 -18.63 3.73
C GLU A 73 -3.36 -19.50 2.82
N ASP A 74 -3.23 -20.83 2.84
CA ASP A 74 -4.03 -21.75 2.02
C ASP A 74 -5.32 -22.27 2.69
N GLU A 75 -5.51 -22.05 4.00
CA GLU A 75 -6.68 -22.60 4.72
C GLU A 75 -7.80 -21.61 5.01
N GLY A 76 -7.71 -20.35 4.55
CA GLY A 76 -8.81 -19.44 4.78
C GLY A 76 -8.61 -18.00 4.36
N TRP A 77 -9.50 -17.60 3.46
CA TRP A 77 -10.02 -16.25 3.22
C TRP A 77 -9.31 -15.37 2.18
N ASP A 78 -10.08 -15.17 1.11
CA ASP A 78 -10.25 -13.92 0.32
C ASP A 78 -9.32 -13.67 -0.88
N SER A 79 -9.39 -14.57 -1.87
CA SER A 79 -9.08 -14.23 -3.27
C SER A 79 -10.29 -14.60 -4.12
N GLU A 80 -11.03 -13.59 -4.60
CA GLU A 80 -12.13 -13.70 -5.59
C GLU A 80 -11.63 -14.15 -6.99
N GLU A 81 -10.49 -14.82 -7.05
CA GLU A 81 -9.85 -15.30 -8.26
C GLU A 81 -9.36 -16.72 -7.94
N ASP A 82 -10.06 -17.72 -8.49
CA ASP A 82 -9.72 -19.16 -8.49
C ASP A 82 -8.32 -19.36 -9.11
N GLU A 83 -7.26 -18.98 -8.40
CA GLU A 83 -5.90 -19.40 -8.73
C GLU A 83 -5.77 -20.87 -8.28
N PRO A 84 -5.45 -21.81 -9.18
CA PRO A 84 -5.24 -23.20 -8.80
C PRO A 84 -4.09 -23.26 -7.78
N GLY A 85 -4.37 -23.86 -6.61
CA GLY A 85 -3.43 -23.98 -5.50
C GLY A 85 -2.04 -24.40 -5.99
N LYS A 86 -1.02 -23.60 -5.64
CA LYS A 86 0.35 -23.83 -6.10
C LYS A 86 0.85 -25.14 -5.51
N VAL A 87 1.16 -26.11 -6.37
CA VAL A 87 1.70 -27.41 -5.94
C VAL A 87 3.04 -27.17 -5.22
N LYS A 88 3.07 -27.37 -3.89
CA LYS A 88 4.23 -27.05 -3.03
C LYS A 88 5.38 -28.05 -3.15
N LYS A 89 5.08 -29.34 -3.26
CA LYS A 89 6.07 -30.42 -3.35
C LYS A 89 5.58 -31.49 -4.33
N ILE A 90 6.43 -31.84 -5.30
CA ILE A 90 6.22 -32.95 -6.23
C ILE A 90 7.21 -34.04 -5.88
N VAL A 91 6.72 -35.22 -5.51
CA VAL A 91 7.54 -36.41 -5.26
C VAL A 91 7.38 -37.36 -6.44
N PHE A 92 8.50 -37.67 -7.10
CA PHE A 92 8.52 -38.64 -8.19
C PHE A 92 8.66 -40.06 -7.63
N ALA A 93 8.02 -41.02 -8.29
CA ALA A 93 8.12 -42.45 -8.02
C ALA A 93 8.43 -43.17 -9.34
N ASP A 94 9.23 -44.23 -9.28
CA ASP A 94 9.73 -44.92 -10.48
C ASP A 94 8.67 -45.82 -11.12
N GLY A 95 7.60 -46.15 -10.38
CA GLY A 95 6.47 -46.94 -10.85
C GLY A 95 5.16 -46.64 -10.12
N VAL A 96 4.06 -47.16 -10.67
CA VAL A 96 2.71 -46.98 -10.09
C VAL A 96 2.59 -47.67 -8.73
N GLU A 97 3.20 -48.85 -8.57
CA GLU A 97 3.21 -49.62 -7.32
C GLU A 97 3.96 -48.87 -6.20
N GLU A 98 5.15 -48.34 -6.49
CA GLU A 98 5.94 -47.56 -5.52
C GLU A 98 5.24 -46.27 -5.10
N ARG A 99 4.53 -45.62 -6.04
CA ARG A 99 3.69 -44.45 -5.74
C ARG A 99 2.57 -44.82 -4.76
N GLU A 100 1.86 -45.92 -5.02
CA GLU A 100 0.76 -46.38 -4.17
C GLU A 100 1.24 -46.83 -2.79
N GLU A 101 2.41 -47.47 -2.69
CA GLU A 101 3.02 -47.82 -1.42
C GLU A 101 3.46 -46.60 -0.61
N LYS A 102 4.08 -45.59 -1.24
CA LYS A 102 4.43 -44.31 -0.59
C LYS A 102 3.18 -43.60 -0.07
N LEU A 103 2.13 -43.55 -0.89
CA LEU A 103 0.85 -42.92 -0.54
C LEU A 103 0.12 -43.70 0.58
N LYS A 104 0.21 -45.03 0.57
CA LYS A 104 -0.34 -45.91 1.61
C LYS A 104 0.44 -45.84 2.93
N ARG A 105 1.75 -45.64 2.88
CA ARG A 105 2.61 -45.40 4.05
C ARG A 105 2.32 -44.02 4.67
N GLU A 106 2.21 -42.98 3.85
CA GLU A 106 1.78 -41.65 4.32
C GLU A 106 0.36 -41.68 4.91
N MET A 107 -0.59 -42.40 4.29
CA MET A 107 -1.95 -42.55 4.82
C MET A 107 -2.03 -43.39 6.10
N ARG A 108 -1.12 -44.35 6.30
CA ARG A 108 -1.10 -45.17 7.51
C ARG A 108 -0.52 -44.45 8.73
N GLY A 109 0.20 -43.35 8.53
CA GLY A 109 0.86 -42.65 9.64
C GLY A 109 1.84 -43.55 10.38
N ASP A 110 2.44 -44.55 9.71
CA ASP A 110 3.50 -45.42 10.26
C ASP A 110 4.83 -44.62 10.37
N GLU A 111 4.79 -43.49 11.07
CA GLU A 111 5.89 -42.99 11.88
C GLU A 111 5.67 -43.64 13.25
N ASP A 112 6.67 -44.34 13.78
CA ASP A 112 6.60 -45.09 15.03
C ASP A 112 5.87 -44.31 16.15
N GLU A 113 4.61 -44.65 16.40
CA GLU A 113 3.78 -44.16 17.52
C GLU A 113 4.21 -44.85 18.83
N ASP A 114 5.43 -44.59 19.28
CA ASP A 114 5.84 -44.91 20.65
C ASP A 114 5.89 -43.62 21.49
N GLU A 115 4.94 -43.52 22.42
CA GLU A 115 4.93 -42.76 23.68
C GLU A 115 5.07 -41.21 23.63
N GLU A 116 3.95 -40.46 23.66
CA GLU A 116 3.86 -39.14 24.36
C GLU A 116 2.42 -38.57 24.37
N MET A 117 1.53 -39.15 25.19
CA MET A 117 0.13 -38.68 25.35
C MET A 117 -0.05 -37.58 26.42
N GLU A 118 1.02 -37.13 27.10
CA GLU A 118 0.97 -36.02 28.09
C GLU A 118 1.32 -34.64 27.50
N ASP A 119 1.72 -34.56 26.23
CA ASP A 119 2.37 -33.39 25.61
C ASP A 119 1.43 -32.57 24.69
N ASN A 120 0.15 -32.94 24.61
CA ASN A 120 -0.80 -32.42 23.62
C ASN A 120 -1.29 -30.99 23.94
N ASP A 121 -1.44 -30.65 25.23
CA ASP A 121 -1.89 -29.32 25.63
C ASP A 121 -0.79 -28.26 25.49
N GLU A 122 0.48 -28.61 25.74
CA GLU A 122 1.62 -27.71 25.50
C GLU A 122 1.81 -27.46 24.00
N LYS A 123 1.75 -28.50 23.15
CA LYS A 123 1.82 -28.38 21.69
C LYS A 123 0.69 -27.51 21.13
N LYS A 124 -0.55 -27.64 21.64
CA LYS A 124 -1.68 -26.77 21.27
C LYS A 124 -1.47 -25.32 21.70
N PHE A 125 -0.98 -25.08 22.92
CA PHE A 125 -0.73 -23.73 23.41
C PHE A 125 0.38 -23.03 22.61
N GLU A 126 1.43 -23.76 22.23
CA GLU A 126 2.46 -23.26 21.34
C GLU A 126 1.94 -22.92 19.94
N ALA A 127 1.09 -23.79 19.37
CA ALA A 127 0.46 -23.55 18.07
C ALA A 127 -0.43 -22.30 18.10
N GLU A 128 -1.26 -22.14 19.13
CA GLU A 128 -2.11 -20.95 19.28
C GLU A 128 -1.27 -19.67 19.47
N ARG A 129 -0.15 -19.76 20.19
CA ARG A 129 0.79 -18.64 20.34
C ARG A 129 1.48 -18.29 19.02
N LYS A 130 1.86 -19.29 18.21
CA LYS A 130 2.43 -19.10 16.87
C LYS A 130 1.41 -18.43 15.93
N ALA A 131 0.18 -18.93 15.87
CA ALA A 131 -0.92 -18.35 15.08
C ALA A 131 -1.19 -16.88 15.48
N LYS A 132 -1.31 -16.59 16.78
CA LYS A 132 -1.49 -15.20 17.27
C LYS A 132 -0.33 -14.28 16.89
N ASN A 133 0.90 -14.80 16.84
CA ASN A 133 2.07 -14.03 16.44
C ASN A 133 2.10 -13.80 14.92
N LEU A 134 1.72 -14.80 14.13
CA LEU A 134 1.57 -14.72 12.68
C LEU A 134 0.50 -13.72 12.28
N GLU A 135 -0.67 -13.75 12.94
CA GLU A 135 -1.75 -12.78 12.71
C GLU A 135 -1.28 -11.34 13.00
N LYS A 136 -0.56 -11.12 14.11
CA LYS A 136 0.04 -9.82 14.42
C LYS A 136 1.05 -9.37 13.37
N LEU A 137 1.88 -10.28 12.86
CA LEU A 137 2.85 -9.99 11.80
C LEU A 137 2.14 -9.66 10.48
N LYS A 138 1.10 -10.41 10.11
CA LYS A 138 0.24 -10.16 8.94
C LYS A 138 -0.44 -8.79 9.05
N GLY A 139 -0.98 -8.44 10.21
CA GLY A 139 -1.56 -7.12 10.48
C GLY A 139 -0.54 -5.97 10.31
N LYS A 140 0.68 -6.14 10.83
CA LYS A 140 1.76 -5.16 10.64
C LYS A 140 2.19 -5.04 9.18
N LEU A 141 2.32 -6.16 8.48
CA LEU A 141 2.72 -6.23 7.08
C LEU A 141 1.68 -5.58 6.17
N THR A 142 0.39 -5.86 6.36
CA THR A 142 -0.69 -5.22 5.59
C THR A 142 -0.74 -3.71 5.84
N ALA A 143 -0.59 -3.25 7.09
CA ALA A 143 -0.51 -1.83 7.40
C ALA A 143 0.70 -1.15 6.74
N ALA A 144 1.87 -1.81 6.77
CA ALA A 144 3.09 -1.31 6.12
C ALA A 144 2.94 -1.25 4.59
N LYS A 145 2.31 -2.27 3.97
CA LYS A 145 1.97 -2.26 2.53
C LYS A 145 1.01 -1.13 2.17
N LYS A 146 -0.01 -0.88 2.98
CA LYS A 146 -0.94 0.27 2.79
C LYS A 146 -0.20 1.61 2.87
N LYS A 147 0.69 1.78 3.86
CA LYS A 147 1.55 2.98 4.00
C LYS A 147 2.44 3.16 2.77
N LEU A 148 3.07 2.11 2.29
CA LEU A 148 3.92 2.14 1.10
C LEU A 148 3.13 2.52 -0.16
N LYS A 149 1.93 1.95 -0.34
CA LYS A 149 1.03 2.27 -1.45
C LYS A 149 0.66 3.76 -1.44
N ALA A 150 0.23 4.29 -0.29
CA ALA A 150 -0.12 5.70 -0.14
C ALA A 150 1.08 6.65 -0.46
N LEU A 151 2.28 6.32 0.01
CA LEU A 151 3.49 7.10 -0.30
C LEU A 151 3.85 7.04 -1.79
N THR A 152 3.66 5.87 -2.42
CA THR A 152 3.91 5.69 -3.86
C THR A 152 2.92 6.47 -4.71
N GLU A 153 1.65 6.51 -4.32
CA GLU A 153 0.62 7.33 -4.97
C GLU A 153 0.91 8.82 -4.80
N ALA A 154 1.24 9.26 -3.59
CA ALA A 154 1.61 10.66 -3.32
C ALA A 154 2.83 11.11 -4.13
N GLU A 155 3.85 10.25 -4.28
CA GLU A 155 5.02 10.55 -5.12
C GLU A 155 4.62 10.72 -6.59
N ARG A 156 3.82 9.80 -7.14
CA ARG A 156 3.33 9.89 -8.52
C ARG A 156 2.50 11.15 -8.76
N GLU A 157 1.66 11.53 -7.79
CA GLU A 157 0.88 12.77 -7.87
C GLU A 157 1.78 13.99 -7.89
N LEU A 158 2.80 14.06 -7.02
CA LEU A 158 3.76 15.15 -7.00
C LEU A 158 4.54 15.24 -8.32
N GLU A 159 4.96 14.12 -8.91
CA GLU A 159 5.59 14.09 -10.23
C GLU A 159 4.66 14.61 -11.33
N ILE A 160 3.36 14.24 -11.29
CA ILE A 160 2.35 14.79 -12.21
C ILE A 160 2.19 16.31 -11.98
N THR A 161 2.22 16.80 -10.74
CA THR A 161 2.15 18.24 -10.48
C THR A 161 3.39 18.97 -11.02
N GLN A 162 4.58 18.40 -10.89
CA GLN A 162 5.79 18.96 -11.48
C GLN A 162 5.71 19.01 -13.01
N ALA A 163 5.20 17.96 -13.66
CA ALA A 163 4.98 17.96 -15.10
C ALA A 163 3.99 19.07 -15.54
N LYS A 164 2.89 19.26 -14.79
CA LYS A 164 1.90 20.33 -15.03
C LYS A 164 2.48 21.72 -14.81
N MET A 165 3.43 21.85 -13.90
CA MET A 165 4.08 23.11 -13.56
C MET A 165 5.39 23.33 -14.31
N ALA A 166 5.79 22.47 -15.24
CA ALA A 166 7.06 22.62 -15.95
C ALA A 166 7.13 23.95 -16.73
N LYS A 167 8.35 24.46 -16.96
CA LYS A 167 8.57 25.72 -17.70
C LYS A 167 8.16 25.62 -19.18
N THR A 168 8.14 24.41 -19.73
CA THR A 168 7.74 24.11 -21.11
C THR A 168 6.59 23.10 -21.10
N ALA A 169 5.78 23.09 -22.16
CA ALA A 169 4.65 22.18 -22.29
C ALA A 169 5.11 20.71 -22.15
N THR A 170 4.69 20.04 -21.09
CA THR A 170 5.12 18.68 -20.73
C THR A 170 3.90 17.77 -20.64
N SER A 171 4.01 16.56 -21.18
CA SER A 171 2.98 15.53 -21.02
C SER A 171 2.88 15.07 -19.57
N GLY A 172 1.67 14.86 -19.05
CA GLY A 172 1.49 14.35 -17.69
C GLY A 172 0.13 14.64 -17.07
N GLY A 173 -0.53 13.60 -16.56
CA GLY A 173 -1.79 13.68 -15.84
C GLY A 173 -3.02 14.03 -16.71
N VAL A 174 -4.10 14.40 -16.03
CA VAL A 174 -5.39 14.78 -16.61
C VAL A 174 -5.78 16.21 -16.26
N THR A 175 -6.60 16.83 -17.11
CA THR A 175 -7.17 18.17 -16.88
C THR A 175 -8.23 18.13 -15.78
N LYS A 176 -8.20 19.10 -14.85
CA LYS A 176 -9.10 19.13 -13.68
C LYS A 176 -10.59 19.22 -14.04
N LYS A 177 -10.94 19.97 -15.10
CA LYS A 177 -12.34 20.24 -15.47
C LYS A 177 -12.96 19.18 -16.38
N SER A 178 -12.19 18.58 -17.29
CA SER A 178 -12.72 17.70 -18.35
C SER A 178 -12.17 16.28 -18.34
N GLY A 179 -11.27 15.94 -17.40
CA GLY A 179 -10.70 14.58 -17.29
C GLY A 179 -9.82 14.14 -18.48
N ARG A 180 -9.60 15.00 -19.47
CA ARG A 180 -8.81 14.67 -20.67
C ARG A 180 -7.33 14.54 -20.33
N LYS A 181 -6.65 13.55 -20.92
CA LYS A 181 -5.21 13.31 -20.75
C LYS A 181 -4.39 14.43 -21.39
N ILE A 182 -3.42 14.96 -20.65
CA ILE A 182 -2.49 15.98 -21.15
C ILE A 182 -1.35 15.26 -21.89
N LYS A 183 -1.32 15.38 -23.23
CA LYS A 183 -0.30 14.79 -24.09
C LYS A 183 0.23 15.82 -25.08
N VAL A 184 1.49 16.19 -24.90
CA VAL A 184 2.28 17.05 -25.78
C VAL A 184 3.23 16.16 -26.58
N ARG A 185 3.24 16.30 -27.92
CA ARG A 185 4.10 15.51 -28.82
C ARG A 185 5.38 16.25 -29.22
N GLU A 186 5.51 17.52 -28.85
CA GLU A 186 6.70 18.32 -29.11
C GLU A 186 7.89 17.83 -28.26
N ARG A 187 9.07 17.81 -28.87
CA ARG A 187 10.33 17.54 -28.16
C ARG A 187 10.75 18.78 -27.37
N LYS A 188 11.45 18.56 -26.25
CA LYS A 188 12.19 19.64 -25.59
C LYS A 188 13.33 20.05 -26.51
N ARG A 189 13.39 21.33 -26.85
CA ARG A 189 14.47 21.92 -27.65
C ARG A 189 15.65 22.27 -26.73
#